data_AF-A0A5C6FLV9-F1
#
_entry.id   AF-A0A5C6FLV9-F1
#
_cell.length_a   1.000
_cell.length_b   1.000
_cell.length_c   1.000
_cell.angle_alpha   90.00
_cell.angle_beta   90.00
_cell.angle_gamma   90.00
#
_symmetry.space_group_name_H-M   'P 1'
#
loop_
_entity.id
_entity.type
_entity.pdbx_description
1 polymer ?
#
loop_
_entity_poly.entity_id
_entity_poly.type
_entity_poly.pdbx_seq_one_letter_code
_entity_poly.pdbx_strand_id
1 'polypeptide(L)' 'MNILLKTISAVALGLVVVPCMLHFAGIIDLPTVKWTALVGTVVWFLVTPTWMSRRLQVDSAEVEI' A
#
# COMPACT_ATOMS: atom_id res chain seq x y z
N MET A 1 -16.34 -0.14 -6.51
CA MET A 1 -16.43 1.26 -6.99
C MET A 1 -16.15 2.18 -5.82
N ASN A 2 -14.93 2.09 -5.25
CA ASN A 2 -14.66 2.65 -3.92
C ASN A 2 -13.55 3.70 -4.03
N ILE A 3 -13.89 4.88 -4.56
CA ILE A 3 -12.94 5.98 -4.78
C ILE A 3 -12.21 6.34 -3.46
N LEU A 4 -12.93 6.31 -2.33
CA LEU A 4 -12.41 6.55 -0.99
C LEU A 4 -11.29 5.58 -0.61
N LEU A 5 -11.49 4.28 -0.83
CA LEU A 5 -10.48 3.29 -0.46
C LEU A 5 -9.23 3.38 -1.35
N LYS A 6 -9.42 3.69 -2.64
CA LYS A 6 -8.30 4.01 -3.54
C LYS A 6 -7.51 5.24 -3.08
N THR A 7 -8.18 6.30 -2.66
CA THR A 7 -7.50 7.52 -2.16
C THR A 7 -6.78 7.27 -0.84
N ILE A 8 -7.39 6.54 0.10
CA ILE A 8 -6.78 6.23 1.40
C ILE A 8 -5.49 5.45 1.18
N SER A 9 -5.50 4.48 0.29
CA SER A 9 -4.26 3.80 -0.01
C SER A 9 -3.29 4.68 -0.76
N ALA A 10 -3.67 5.40 -1.82
CA ALA A 10 -2.72 6.31 -2.48
C ALA A 10 -1.99 7.23 -1.48
N VAL A 11 -2.69 7.72 -0.45
CA VAL A 11 -2.11 8.45 0.68
C VAL A 11 -1.20 7.57 1.54
N ALA A 12 -1.60 6.35 1.89
CA ALA A 12 -0.76 5.40 2.65
C ALA A 12 0.55 5.04 1.91
N LEU A 13 0.56 4.94 0.58
CA LEU A 13 1.80 4.79 -0.20
C LEU A 13 2.63 6.06 -0.18
N GLY A 14 1.98 7.21 -0.29
CA GLY A 14 2.61 8.51 -0.06
C GLY A 14 3.30 8.57 1.29
N LEU A 15 2.68 8.07 2.35
CA LEU A 15 3.27 7.99 3.70
C LEU A 15 4.52 7.09 3.78
N VAL A 16 4.77 6.22 2.82
CA VAL A 16 6.01 5.43 2.76
C VAL A 16 7.07 6.16 1.94
N VAL A 17 6.69 6.78 0.82
CA VAL A 17 7.64 7.40 -0.12
C VAL A 17 8.09 8.79 0.33
N VAL A 18 7.16 9.62 0.83
CA VAL A 18 7.39 11.00 1.26
C VAL A 18 8.42 11.10 2.39
N PRO A 19 8.33 10.36 3.50
CA PRO A 19 9.34 10.46 4.55
C PRO A 19 10.73 9.99 4.09
N CYS A 20 10.81 9.01 3.18
CA CYS A 20 12.09 8.64 2.56
C CYS A 20 12.70 9.83 1.81
N MET A 21 11.92 10.55 1.01
CA MET A 21 12.41 11.77 0.33
C MET A 21 12.78 12.89 1.30
N LEU A 22 12.00 13.12 2.36
CA LEU A 22 12.30 14.13 3.38
C LEU A 22 13.59 13.81 4.14
N HIS A 23 13.88 12.52 4.38
CA HIS A 23 15.13 12.09 5.01
C HIS A 23 16.33 12.31 4.11
N PHE A 24 16.20 11.99 2.81
CA PHE A 24 17.23 12.32 1.83
C PHE A 24 17.49 13.83 1.72
N ALA A 25 16.45 14.65 1.92
CA ALA A 25 16.58 16.11 2.00
C ALA A 25 17.15 16.62 3.35
N GLY A 26 17.44 15.73 4.31
CA GLY A 26 17.97 16.10 5.63
C GLY A 26 16.95 16.75 6.57
N ILE A 27 15.65 16.67 6.26
CA ILE A 27 14.58 17.36 7.01
C ILE A 27 14.13 16.54 8.22
N ILE A 28 14.15 15.20 8.11
CA ILE A 28 13.70 14.30 9.18
C ILE A 28 14.74 13.24 9.50
N ASP A 29 14.74 12.78 10.75
CA ASP A 29 15.67 11.77 11.25
C ASP A 29 15.22 10.34 10.88
N LEU A 30 16.17 9.41 10.88
CA LEU A 30 15.98 8.01 10.48
C LEU A 30 14.93 7.24 11.32
N PRO A 31 14.79 7.42 12.66
CA PRO A 31 13.76 6.74 13.42
C PRO A 31 12.35 7.20 13.04
N THR A 32 12.17 8.47 12.66
CA THR A 32 10.87 8.99 12.19
C THR A 32 10.46 8.30 10.91
N VAL A 33 11.39 8.18 9.93
CA VAL A 33 11.16 7.47 8.67
C VAL A 33 10.71 6.03 8.91
N LYS A 34 11.43 5.31 9.78
CA LYS A 34 11.14 3.91 10.11
C LYS A 34 9.72 3.73 10.63
N TRP A 35 9.31 4.55 11.60
CA TRP A 35 7.96 4.48 12.16
C TRP A 35 6.89 4.87 11.14
N THR A 36 7.09 5.95 10.39
CA THR A 36 6.11 6.40 9.38
C THR A 36 5.96 5.40 8.23
N ALA A 37 7.06 4.80 7.76
CA ALA A 37 7.03 3.80 6.70
C ALA A 37 6.41 2.49 7.17
N LEU A 38 6.66 2.08 8.41
CA LEU A 38 6.03 0.89 9.00
C LEU A 38 4.52 1.07 9.11
N VAL A 39 4.07 2.18 9.69
CA VAL A 39 2.63 2.48 9.81
C VAL A 39 1.98 2.60 8.43
N GLY A 40 2.61 3.32 7.49
CA GLY A 40 2.14 3.45 6.11
C GLY A 40 2.00 2.10 5.42
N THR A 41 2.97 1.20 5.62
CA THR A 41 2.94 -0.16 5.05
C THR A 41 1.83 -1.00 5.65
N VAL A 42 1.64 -0.99 6.97
CA VAL A 42 0.57 -1.73 7.65
C VAL A 42 -0.80 -1.24 7.17
N VAL A 43 -1.01 0.08 7.14
CA VAL A 43 -2.27 0.69 6.66
C VAL A 43 -2.49 0.35 5.19
N TRP A 44 -1.47 0.48 4.34
CA TRP A 44 -1.57 0.10 2.94
C TRP A 44 -1.92 -1.38 2.79
N PHE A 45 -1.31 -2.29 3.55
CA PHE A 45 -1.60 -3.73 3.47
C PHE A 45 -3.01 -4.09 3.94
N LEU A 46 -3.57 -3.36 4.91
CA LEU A 46 -4.93 -3.60 5.38
C LEU A 46 -5.97 -3.03 4.41
N VAL A 47 -5.72 -1.84 3.86
CA VAL A 47 -6.69 -1.16 2.98
C VAL A 47 -6.60 -1.75 1.57
N THR A 48 -5.40 -1.99 1.02
CA THR A 48 -5.19 -2.45 -0.38
C THR A 48 -5.96 -3.66 -0.86
N PRO A 49 -5.95 -4.81 -0.16
CA PRO A 49 -6.69 -5.97 -0.61
C PRO A 49 -8.21 -5.74 -0.63
N THR A 50 -8.76 -4.85 0.19
CA THR A 50 -10.22 -4.68 0.34
C THR A 50 -10.92 -4.17 -0.92
N TRP A 51 -10.23 -3.44 -1.80
CA TRP A 51 -10.79 -3.04 -3.10
C TRP A 51 -10.01 -3.61 -4.29
N MET A 52 -8.75 -4.00 -4.09
CA MET A 52 -7.90 -4.59 -5.14
C MET A 52 -8.16 -6.08 -5.34
N SER A 53 -8.94 -6.72 -4.45
CA SER A 53 -9.33 -8.12 -4.59
C SER A 53 -10.01 -8.35 -5.94
N ARG A 54 -9.24 -8.85 -6.89
CA ARG A 54 -9.77 -9.44 -8.12
C ARG A 54 -10.45 -10.75 -7.73
N ARG A 55 -11.61 -11.03 -8.32
CA ARG A 55 -12.08 -12.42 -8.37
C ARG A 55 -10.95 -13.19 -9.05
N LEU A 56 -10.36 -14.17 -8.37
CA LEU A 56 -9.58 -15.18 -9.07
C LEU A 56 -10.55 -15.75 -10.09
N GLN A 57 -10.29 -15.56 -11.40
CA GLN A 57 -10.97 -16.38 -12.38
C GLN A 57 -10.59 -17.81 -12.00
N VAL A 58 -11.57 -18.56 -11.51
CA VAL A 58 -11.41 -20.00 -11.41
C VAL A 58 -11.02 -20.42 -12.82
N ASP A 59 -9.81 -20.96 -12.95
CA ASP A 59 -9.33 -21.59 -14.16
C ASP A 59 -10.18 -22.86 -14.36
N SER A 60 -11.43 -22.65 -14.79
CA SER A 60 -12.42 -23.68 -15.09
C SER A 60 -12.38 -23.88 -16.59
N ALA A 61 -11.49 -24.72 -17.12
CA ALA A 61 -11.74 -25.44 -18.37
C ALA A 61 -10.68 -26.47 -18.81
N GLU A 62 -9.41 -26.43 -18.39
CA GLU A 62 -8.37 -27.13 -19.20
C GLU A 62 -7.30 -27.90 -18.39
N VAL A 63 -7.74 -28.71 -17.44
CA VAL A 63 -6.93 -29.86 -17.01
C VAL A 63 -7.80 -31.11 -17.15
N GLU A 64 -7.90 -31.60 -18.39
CA GLU A 64 -8.24 -33.00 -18.63
C GLU A 64 -7.14 -33.85 -17.98
N ILE A 65 -7.54 -34.71 -17.04
CA ILE A 65 -6.69 -35.67 -16.32
C ILE A 65 -6.58 -36.94 -17.16
#